data_AF-A0A7K1FTS9-F1
#
_entry.id   AF-A0A7K1FTS9-F1
#
_cell.length_a   1.000
_cell.length_b   1.000
_cell.length_c   1.000
_cell.angle_alpha   90.00
_cell.angle_beta   90.00
_cell.angle_gamma   90.00
#
_symmetry.space_group_name_H-M   'P 1'
#
loop_
_entity.id
_entity.type
_entity.pdbx_description
1 polymer ?
#
loop_
_entity_poly.entity_id
_entity_poly.type
_entity_poly.pdbx_seq_one_letter_code
_entity_poly.pdbx_strand_id
1 'polypeptide(L)'
;MNWNNIDANPGESEDEYEARKSQESQSATGILFAVFAFFIFILKMGTIFGMFFYGGFLLSQKFWGDETSKFKSLGLALLFTYVIFCIIYFIKGIIIGLRSKNKKFWILPWGICVLLCCIVPAFVVKSVVVSMFSLTERQGILCIVLSWGAFIFCLLYTYSIYQFNSATAPKILHWSYTWGLRLSS
;
A
#
# COMPACT_ATOMS: atom_id res chain seq x y z
N MET A 1 24.65 7.35 32.19
CA MET A 1 25.03 8.69 31.65
C MET A 1 23.76 9.53 31.62
N ASN A 2 23.69 10.54 32.49
CA ASN A 2 22.56 11.45 32.61
C ASN A 2 22.72 12.53 31.52
N TRP A 3 21.83 12.54 30.52
CA TRP A 3 21.90 13.45 29.35
C TRP A 3 21.35 14.85 29.62
N ASN A 4 20.89 15.16 30.84
CA ASN A 4 20.49 16.51 31.22
C ASN A 4 21.72 17.31 31.63
N ASN A 5 22.46 17.84 30.64
CA ASN A 5 23.57 18.75 30.89
C ASN A 5 23.01 20.18 30.89
N ILE A 6 22.55 20.64 32.05
CA ILE A 6 22.01 21.99 32.26
C ILE A 6 23.08 23.06 31.94
N ASP A 7 24.36 22.70 32.07
CA ASP A 7 25.51 23.58 31.86
C ASP A 7 26.11 23.51 30.44
N ALA A 8 25.41 22.91 29.47
CA ALA A 8 25.90 22.80 28.10
C ALA A 8 26.14 24.17 27.43
N ASN A 9 25.48 25.23 27.92
CA ASN A 9 25.64 26.60 27.44
C ASN A 9 25.71 27.58 28.63
N PRO A 10 26.92 27.95 29.11
CA PRO A 10 27.07 28.76 30.31
C PRO A 10 26.53 30.19 30.09
N GLY A 11 25.56 30.60 30.90
CA GLY A 11 24.94 31.94 30.88
C GLY A 11 23.50 32.00 30.41
N GLU A 12 22.88 30.87 30.08
CA GLU A 12 21.46 30.77 29.70
C GLU A 12 20.54 30.80 30.93
N SER A 13 19.45 31.55 30.85
CA SER A 13 18.40 31.57 31.90
C SER A 13 17.53 30.31 31.87
N GLU A 14 16.88 29.96 32.99
CA GLU A 14 16.01 28.77 33.06
C GLU A 14 14.88 28.82 32.02
N ASP A 15 14.31 29.99 31.76
CA ASP A 15 13.27 30.20 30.75
C ASP A 15 13.80 29.95 29.32
N GLU A 16 15.03 30.37 29.01
CA GLU A 16 15.68 30.11 27.72
C GLU A 16 16.01 28.63 27.53
N TYR A 17 16.43 27.94 28.60
CA TYR A 17 16.67 26.50 28.59
C TYR A 17 15.39 25.72 28.27
N GLU A 18 14.26 26.05 28.91
CA GLU A 18 12.97 25.40 28.64
C GLU A 18 12.45 25.70 27.24
N ALA A 19 12.60 26.93 26.76
CA ALA A 19 12.25 27.32 25.40
C ALA A 19 13.06 26.53 24.35
N ARG A 20 14.37 26.37 24.53
CA ARG A 20 15.19 25.55 23.63
C ARG A 20 14.81 24.07 23.70
N LYS A 21 14.65 23.51 24.90
CA LYS A 21 14.31 22.08 25.07
C LYS A 21 12.93 21.74 24.50
N SER A 22 11.96 22.64 24.64
CA SER A 22 10.64 22.49 24.01
C SER A 22 10.70 22.58 22.48
N GLN A 23 11.52 23.47 21.91
CA GLN A 23 11.78 23.52 20.47
C GLN A 23 12.51 22.28 19.94
N GLU A 24 13.51 21.76 20.66
CA GLU A 24 14.19 20.50 20.34
C GLU A 24 13.22 19.31 20.42
N SER A 25 12.35 19.26 21.43
CA SER A 25 11.34 18.22 21.56
C SER A 25 10.29 18.29 20.44
N GLN A 26 9.82 19.50 20.08
CA GLN A 26 8.87 19.71 18.98
C GLN A 26 9.48 19.34 17.62
N SER A 27 10.74 19.75 17.37
CA SER A 27 11.46 19.40 16.14
C SER A 27 11.75 17.90 16.04
N ALA A 28 12.18 17.26 17.13
CA ALA A 28 12.37 15.81 17.19
C ALA A 28 11.06 15.04 16.97
N THR A 29 9.95 15.52 17.55
CA THR A 29 8.61 14.96 17.32
C THR A 29 8.17 15.12 15.86
N GLY A 30 8.46 16.28 15.26
CA GLY A 30 8.20 16.53 13.84
C GLY A 30 8.99 15.61 12.91
N ILE A 31 10.28 15.38 13.21
CA ILE A 31 11.13 14.46 12.44
C ILE A 31 10.66 13.02 12.59
N LEU A 32 10.34 12.56 13.81
CA LEU A 32 9.81 11.22 14.05
C LEU A 32 8.49 11.00 13.32
N PHE A 33 7.59 11.99 13.34
CA PHE A 33 6.34 11.95 12.58
C PHE A 33 6.60 11.87 11.07
N ALA A 34 7.53 12.66 10.55
CA ALA A 34 7.89 12.64 9.13
C ALA A 34 8.47 11.29 8.70
N VAL A 35 9.37 10.69 9.50
CA VAL A 35 9.94 9.36 9.24
C VAL A 35 8.87 8.29 9.27
N PHE A 36 7.98 8.34 10.28
CA PHE A 36 6.86 7.41 10.38
C PHE A 36 5.90 7.55 9.20
N ALA A 37 5.53 8.77 8.82
CA ALA A 37 4.68 9.02 7.67
C ALA A 37 5.32 8.54 6.36
N PHE A 38 6.63 8.74 6.18
CA PHE A 38 7.39 8.24 5.04
C PHE A 38 7.40 6.70 4.98
N PHE A 39 7.59 6.05 6.13
CA PHE A 39 7.53 4.59 6.23
C PHE A 39 6.14 4.05 5.84
N ILE A 40 5.07 4.66 6.35
CA ILE A 40 3.70 4.32 5.96
C ILE A 40 3.45 4.57 4.47
N PHE A 41 4.02 5.64 3.91
CA PHE A 41 3.93 5.93 2.48
C PHE A 41 4.62 4.85 1.63
N ILE A 42 5.82 4.41 1.99
CA ILE A 42 6.51 3.31 1.29
C ILE A 42 5.71 2.02 1.40
N LEU A 43 5.23 1.67 2.60
CA LEU A 43 4.37 0.50 2.79
C LEU A 43 3.13 0.57 1.91
N LYS A 44 2.46 1.72 1.89
CA LYS A 44 1.30 1.98 1.03
C LYS A 44 1.64 1.75 -0.44
N MET A 45 2.72 2.34 -0.93
CA MET A 45 3.14 2.19 -2.33
C MET A 45 3.53 0.75 -2.64
N GLY A 46 4.25 0.07 -1.74
CA GLY A 46 4.65 -1.33 -1.89
C GLY A 46 3.46 -2.29 -1.92
N THR A 47 2.48 -2.12 -1.04
CA THR A 47 1.29 -2.99 -1.01
C THR A 47 0.38 -2.76 -2.22
N ILE A 48 0.19 -1.51 -2.64
CA ILE A 48 -0.67 -1.17 -3.78
C ILE A 48 0.02 -1.50 -5.10
N PHE A 49 1.22 -0.97 -5.32
CA PHE A 49 1.91 -1.06 -6.61
C PHE A 49 2.84 -2.26 -6.70
N GLY A 50 3.50 -2.63 -5.61
CA GLY A 50 4.56 -3.65 -5.63
C GLY A 50 4.08 -5.00 -6.14
N MET A 51 2.89 -5.45 -5.75
CA MET A 51 2.35 -6.72 -6.22
C MET A 51 2.05 -6.72 -7.73
N PHE A 52 1.37 -5.68 -8.23
CA PHE A 52 1.06 -5.57 -9.66
C PHE A 52 2.31 -5.32 -10.49
N PHE A 53 3.29 -4.60 -9.93
CA PHE A 53 4.59 -4.39 -10.52
C PHE A 53 5.39 -5.68 -10.65
N TYR A 54 5.41 -6.48 -9.60
CA TYR A 54 6.02 -7.81 -9.62
C TYR A 54 5.33 -8.73 -10.64
N GLY A 55 3.99 -8.72 -10.69
CA GLY A 55 3.23 -9.46 -11.71
C GLY A 55 3.55 -8.99 -13.13
N GLY A 56 3.61 -7.69 -13.36
CA GLY A 56 4.01 -7.09 -14.64
C GLY A 56 5.45 -7.44 -15.03
N PHE A 57 6.35 -7.52 -14.06
CA PHE A 57 7.74 -7.95 -14.25
C PHE A 57 7.84 -9.42 -14.65
N LEU A 58 7.13 -10.33 -13.97
CA LEU A 58 7.08 -11.75 -14.34
C LEU A 58 6.49 -11.96 -15.74
N LEU A 59 5.42 -11.22 -16.08
CA LEU A 59 4.85 -11.22 -17.43
C LEU A 59 5.85 -10.72 -18.46
N SER A 60 6.60 -9.66 -18.15
CA SER A 60 7.65 -9.13 -19.02
C SER A 60 8.75 -10.17 -19.28
N GLN A 61 9.22 -10.88 -18.25
CA GLN A 61 10.25 -11.91 -18.41
C GLN A 61 9.75 -13.08 -19.28
N LYS A 62 8.52 -13.54 -19.06
CA LYS A 62 7.94 -14.65 -19.82
C LYS A 62 7.72 -14.31 -21.29
N PHE A 63 7.46 -13.04 -21.62
CA PHE A 63 7.17 -12.62 -22.99
C PHE A 63 8.45 -12.42 -23.84
N TRP A 64 9.57 -12.01 -23.23
CA TRP A 64 10.77 -11.63 -23.98
C TRP A 64 12.02 -12.47 -23.74
N GLY A 65 11.99 -13.41 -22.78
CA GLY A 65 13.16 -14.23 -22.42
C GLY A 65 14.29 -13.42 -21.77
N ASP A 66 15.18 -14.11 -21.06
CA ASP A 66 16.23 -13.51 -20.20
C ASP A 66 17.27 -12.64 -20.94
N GLU A 67 17.25 -12.59 -22.27
CA GLU A 67 18.29 -11.97 -23.10
C GLU A 67 18.09 -10.48 -23.40
N THR A 68 17.07 -9.83 -22.85
CA THR A 68 16.81 -8.41 -23.12
C THR A 68 17.50 -7.47 -22.13
N SER A 69 17.87 -6.27 -22.61
CA SER A 69 18.47 -5.23 -21.78
C SER A 69 17.56 -4.85 -20.60
N LYS A 70 18.14 -4.77 -19.39
CA LYS A 70 17.43 -4.52 -18.12
C LYS A 70 16.46 -3.32 -18.17
N PHE A 71 16.75 -2.32 -19.00
CA PHE A 71 15.88 -1.16 -19.21
C PHE A 71 14.60 -1.47 -19.98
N LYS A 72 14.66 -2.34 -21.00
CA LYS A 72 13.50 -2.72 -21.80
C LYS A 72 12.52 -3.58 -21.00
N SER A 73 13.03 -4.52 -20.21
CA SER A 73 12.20 -5.35 -19.33
C SER A 73 11.53 -4.52 -18.24
N LEU A 74 12.24 -3.53 -17.68
CA LEU A 74 11.66 -2.59 -16.72
C LEU A 74 10.54 -1.74 -17.33
N GLY A 75 10.76 -1.18 -18.53
CA GLY A 75 9.75 -0.40 -19.24
C GLY A 75 8.49 -1.21 -19.57
N LEU A 76 8.68 -2.48 -19.96
CA LEU A 76 7.57 -3.38 -20.24
C LEU A 76 6.84 -3.82 -18.97
N ALA A 77 7.56 -4.05 -17.87
CA ALA A 77 6.95 -4.31 -16.57
C ALA A 77 6.05 -3.16 -16.13
N LEU A 78 6.50 -1.91 -16.29
CA LEU A 78 5.68 -0.71 -16.03
C LEU A 78 4.44 -0.66 -16.92
N LEU A 79 4.58 -0.98 -18.21
CA LEU A 79 3.46 -1.01 -19.15
C LEU A 79 2.42 -2.07 -18.76
N PHE A 80 2.83 -3.29 -18.44
CA PHE A 80 1.92 -4.33 -17.98
C PHE A 80 1.23 -3.95 -16.67
N THR A 81 1.98 -3.38 -15.73
CA THR A 81 1.43 -2.88 -14.46
C THR A 81 0.35 -1.83 -14.72
N TYR A 82 0.63 -0.89 -15.63
CA TYR A 82 -0.33 0.13 -16.03
C TYR A 82 -1.60 -0.47 -16.64
N VAL A 83 -1.47 -1.44 -17.54
CA VAL A 83 -2.61 -2.15 -18.15
C VAL A 83 -3.45 -2.87 -17.09
N ILE A 84 -2.81 -3.55 -16.13
CA ILE A 84 -3.50 -4.20 -15.01
C ILE A 84 -4.30 -3.17 -14.21
N PHE A 85 -3.70 -2.03 -13.88
CA PHE A 85 -4.41 -0.95 -13.19
C PHE A 85 -5.58 -0.40 -14.00
N CYS A 86 -5.42 -0.19 -15.31
CA CYS A 86 -6.53 0.21 -16.18
C CYS A 86 -7.70 -0.79 -16.08
N ILE A 87 -7.44 -2.09 -16.16
CA ILE A 87 -8.48 -3.12 -16.02
C ILE A 87 -9.18 -3.03 -14.66
N ILE A 88 -8.42 -2.88 -13.56
CA ILE A 88 -8.99 -2.75 -12.21
C ILE A 88 -9.92 -1.53 -12.10
N TYR A 89 -9.49 -0.36 -12.59
CA TYR A 89 -10.29 0.86 -12.51
C TYR A 89 -11.47 0.88 -13.51
N PHE A 90 -11.34 0.18 -14.64
CA PHE A 90 -12.45 -0.08 -15.55
C PHE A 90 -13.55 -0.89 -14.87
N ILE A 91 -13.19 -2.00 -14.21
CA ILE A 91 -14.13 -2.81 -13.43
C ILE A 91 -14.73 -2.00 -12.28
N LYS A 92 -13.95 -1.15 -11.61
CA LYS A 92 -14.46 -0.20 -10.62
C LYS A 92 -15.54 0.73 -11.20
N GLY A 93 -15.36 1.22 -12.42
CA GLY A 93 -16.37 1.97 -13.16
C GLY A 93 -17.67 1.19 -13.35
N ILE A 94 -17.55 -0.07 -13.78
CA ILE A 94 -18.69 -0.98 -13.96
C ILE A 94 -19.44 -1.21 -12.65
N ILE A 95 -18.73 -1.44 -11.54
CA ILE A 95 -19.32 -1.65 -10.22
C ILE A 95 -20.21 -0.47 -9.83
N ILE A 96 -19.71 0.76 -10.02
CA ILE A 96 -20.42 1.98 -9.62
C ILE A 96 -21.64 2.23 -10.52
N GLY A 97 -21.52 2.04 -11.84
CA GLY A 97 -22.66 2.18 -12.75
C GLY A 97 -23.73 1.10 -12.56
N LEU A 98 -23.34 -0.14 -12.25
CA LEU A 98 -24.32 -1.19 -11.89
C LEU A 98 -24.99 -0.93 -10.54
N ARG A 99 -24.25 -0.37 -9.58
CA ARG A 99 -24.78 0.00 -8.26
C ARG A 99 -25.80 1.14 -8.35
N SER A 100 -25.57 2.13 -9.21
CA SER A 100 -26.55 3.23 -9.40
C SER A 100 -27.89 2.73 -9.96
N LYS A 101 -27.87 1.64 -10.73
CA LYS A 101 -29.07 0.96 -11.27
C LYS A 101 -29.74 -0.04 -10.31
N ASN A 102 -29.28 -0.15 -9.06
CA ASN A 102 -29.79 -1.09 -8.05
C ASN A 102 -29.80 -2.57 -8.47
N LYS A 103 -29.01 -2.95 -9.48
CA LYS A 103 -28.90 -4.35 -9.94
C LYS A 103 -27.89 -5.10 -9.08
N LYS A 104 -28.31 -6.16 -8.38
CA LYS A 104 -27.45 -7.01 -7.52
C LYS A 104 -26.21 -7.60 -8.23
N PHE A 105 -26.16 -7.61 -9.56
CA PHE A 105 -25.00 -8.05 -10.35
C PHE A 105 -23.71 -7.26 -10.08
N TRP A 106 -23.76 -6.08 -9.44
CA TRP A 106 -22.56 -5.33 -9.04
C TRP A 106 -21.66 -6.10 -8.06
N ILE A 107 -22.20 -7.06 -7.31
CA ILE A 107 -21.47 -7.81 -6.29
C ILE A 107 -20.39 -8.73 -6.89
N LEU A 108 -20.59 -9.19 -8.13
CA LEU A 108 -19.70 -10.12 -8.82
C LEU A 108 -18.36 -9.44 -9.22
N PRO A 109 -18.37 -8.35 -10.02
CA PRO A 109 -17.13 -7.61 -10.29
C PRO A 109 -16.50 -7.03 -9.03
N TRP A 110 -17.32 -6.63 -8.04
CA TRP A 110 -16.81 -6.19 -6.73
C TRP A 110 -16.04 -7.30 -6.01
N GLY A 111 -16.60 -8.51 -5.94
CA GLY A 111 -15.95 -9.67 -5.32
C GLY A 111 -14.63 -10.02 -6.01
N ILE A 112 -14.58 -9.97 -7.35
CA ILE A 112 -13.34 -10.19 -8.12
C ILE A 112 -12.30 -9.13 -7.79
N CYS A 113 -12.67 -7.84 -7.75
CA CYS A 113 -11.75 -6.77 -7.39
C CYS A 113 -11.22 -6.91 -5.97
N VAL A 114 -12.07 -7.22 -4.98
CA VAL A 114 -11.65 -7.41 -3.59
C VAL A 114 -10.74 -8.64 -3.47
N LEU A 115 -11.07 -9.74 -4.15
CA LEU A 115 -10.25 -10.94 -4.12
C LEU A 115 -8.87 -10.66 -4.70
N LEU A 116 -8.81 -10.08 -5.90
CA LEU A 116 -7.55 -9.82 -6.60
C LEU A 116 -6.71 -8.72 -5.95
N CYS A 117 -7.33 -7.61 -5.53
CA CYS A 117 -6.62 -6.42 -5.05
C CYS A 117 -6.45 -6.38 -3.52
N CYS A 118 -7.22 -7.14 -2.74
CA CYS A 118 -7.13 -7.11 -1.28
C CYS A 118 -6.68 -8.45 -0.70
N ILE A 119 -7.25 -9.58 -1.15
CA ILE A 119 -6.91 -10.90 -0.60
C ILE A 119 -5.50 -11.33 -1.04
N VAL A 120 -5.16 -11.17 -2.33
CA VAL A 120 -3.84 -11.61 -2.83
C VAL A 120 -2.69 -10.84 -2.15
N PRO A 121 -2.69 -9.49 -2.07
CA PRO A 121 -1.63 -8.77 -1.37
C PRO A 121 -1.57 -9.10 0.13
N ALA A 122 -2.73 -9.26 0.79
CA ALA A 122 -2.77 -9.65 2.20
C ALA A 122 -2.13 -11.04 2.42
N PHE A 123 -2.30 -11.96 1.48
CA PHE A 123 -1.68 -13.29 1.55
C PHE A 123 -0.15 -13.24 1.38
N VAL A 124 0.34 -12.34 0.53
CA VAL A 124 1.79 -12.09 0.40
C VAL A 124 2.35 -11.54 1.71
N VAL A 125 1.70 -10.55 2.32
CA VAL A 125 2.11 -10.00 3.63
C VAL A 125 2.10 -11.09 4.70
N LYS A 126 1.06 -11.92 4.75
CA LYS A 126 1.01 -13.07 5.66
C LYS A 126 2.22 -13.99 5.46
N SER A 127 2.56 -14.30 4.21
CA SER A 127 3.69 -15.17 3.88
C SER A 127 5.03 -14.56 4.31
N VAL A 128 5.21 -13.25 4.12
CA VAL A 128 6.40 -12.52 4.59
C VAL A 128 6.50 -12.56 6.11
N VAL A 129 5.41 -12.26 6.83
CA VAL A 129 5.38 -12.31 8.30
C VAL A 129 5.72 -13.70 8.81
N VAL A 130 5.17 -14.75 8.21
CA VAL A 130 5.49 -16.14 8.57
C VAL A 130 6.95 -16.48 8.29
N SER A 131 7.54 -15.92 7.22
CA SER A 131 8.95 -16.13 6.88
C SER A 131 9.92 -15.46 7.85
N MET A 132 9.47 -14.51 8.68
CA MET A 132 10.30 -13.88 9.72
C MET A 132 10.47 -14.77 10.95
N PHE A 133 9.63 -15.81 11.11
CA PHE A 133 9.73 -16.77 12.22
C PHE A 133 10.54 -18.00 11.81
N SER A 134 11.32 -18.55 12.75
CA SER A 134 12.08 -19.78 12.53
C SER A 134 11.14 -20.97 12.30
N LEU A 135 11.60 -21.97 11.52
CA LEU A 135 10.82 -23.17 11.17
C LEU A 135 10.23 -23.89 12.39
N THR A 136 10.93 -23.86 13.53
CA THR A 136 10.53 -24.49 14.81
C THR A 136 9.39 -23.77 15.53
N GLU A 137 9.25 -22.44 15.36
CA GLU A 137 8.21 -21.62 16.01
C GLU A 137 6.99 -21.37 15.11
N ARG A 138 7.00 -21.90 13.88
CA ARG A 138 5.95 -21.69 12.88
C ARG A 138 4.56 -22.22 13.29
N GLN A 139 4.52 -23.13 14.27
CA GLN A 139 3.29 -23.66 14.87
C GLN A 139 2.94 -23.01 16.22
N GLY A 140 3.74 -22.06 16.69
CA GLY A 140 3.44 -21.31 17.91
C GLY A 140 2.17 -20.48 17.77
N ILE A 141 1.37 -20.42 18.83
CA ILE A 141 0.13 -19.63 18.90
C ILE A 141 0.41 -18.15 18.54
N LEU A 142 1.57 -17.62 18.95
CA LEU A 142 2.00 -16.25 18.62
C LEU A 142 2.19 -16.04 17.11
N CYS A 143 2.82 -16.98 16.40
CA CYS A 143 3.01 -16.91 14.95
C CYS A 143 1.66 -16.97 14.20
N ILE A 144 0.74 -17.82 14.67
CA ILE A 144 -0.61 -17.92 14.10
C ILE A 144 -1.36 -16.60 14.29
N VAL A 145 -1.43 -16.09 15.53
CA VAL A 145 -2.15 -14.84 15.84
C VAL A 145 -1.56 -13.66 15.07
N LEU A 146 -0.23 -13.54 15.02
CA LEU A 146 0.44 -12.40 14.39
C LEU A 146 0.35 -12.45 12.85
N SER A 147 0.43 -13.65 12.25
CA SER A 147 0.27 -13.81 10.80
C SER A 147 -1.17 -13.58 10.32
N TRP A 148 -2.18 -14.09 11.05
CA TRP A 148 -3.58 -13.84 10.74
C TRP A 148 -4.00 -12.41 11.06
N GLY A 149 -3.46 -11.82 12.13
CA GLY A 149 -3.62 -10.41 12.45
C GLY A 149 -3.08 -9.50 11.34
N ALA A 150 -1.87 -9.77 10.85
CA ALA A 150 -1.28 -9.05 9.72
C ALA A 150 -2.10 -9.20 8.44
N PHE A 151 -2.65 -10.39 8.18
CA PHE A 151 -3.54 -10.64 7.05
C PHE A 151 -4.80 -9.76 7.11
N ILE A 152 -5.52 -9.78 8.23
CA ILE A 152 -6.76 -9.01 8.41
C ILE A 152 -6.47 -7.51 8.33
N PHE A 153 -5.41 -7.05 9.00
CA PHE A 153 -5.02 -5.65 9.00
C PHE A 153 -4.66 -5.17 7.59
N CYS A 154 -3.87 -5.95 6.84
CA CYS A 154 -3.51 -5.64 5.46
C CYS A 154 -4.74 -5.62 4.54
N LEU A 155 -5.67 -6.57 4.72
CA LEU A 155 -6.90 -6.64 3.94
C LEU A 155 -7.78 -5.41 4.17
N LEU A 156 -8.00 -5.02 5.43
CA LEU A 156 -8.78 -3.83 5.78
C LEU A 156 -8.10 -2.55 5.28
N TYR A 157 -6.78 -2.44 5.47
CA TYR A 157 -6.00 -1.29 5.01
C TYR A 157 -6.06 -1.11 3.49
N THR A 158 -5.84 -2.20 2.74
CA THR A 158 -5.88 -2.17 1.27
C THR A 158 -7.29 -1.86 0.77
N TYR A 159 -8.33 -2.43 1.39
CA TYR A 159 -9.72 -2.11 1.06
C TYR A 159 -10.04 -0.63 1.31
N SER A 160 -9.55 -0.06 2.42
CA SER A 160 -9.72 1.35 2.76
C SER A 160 -9.04 2.30 1.78
N ILE A 161 -7.98 1.86 1.10
CA ILE A 161 -7.29 2.65 0.08
C ILE A 161 -8.08 2.65 -1.23
N TYR A 162 -8.49 1.47 -1.70
CA TYR A 162 -9.13 1.36 -3.00
C TYR A 162 -10.55 1.93 -3.01
N GLN A 163 -11.24 1.92 -1.86
CA GLN A 163 -12.61 2.40 -1.67
C GLN A 163 -13.49 2.06 -2.88
N PHE A 164 -13.63 0.76 -3.19
CA PHE A 164 -14.35 0.30 -4.39
C PHE A 164 -15.80 0.80 -4.47
N ASN A 165 -16.36 1.20 -3.33
CA ASN A 165 -17.70 1.76 -3.19
C ASN A 165 -17.80 3.28 -3.44
N SER A 166 -16.67 3.98 -3.59
CA SER A 166 -16.60 5.43 -3.79
C SER A 166 -16.13 5.78 -5.20
N ALA A 167 -16.68 6.86 -5.78
CA ALA A 167 -16.39 7.34 -7.14
C ALA A 167 -15.03 8.03 -7.28
N THR A 168 -14.05 7.65 -6.47
CA THR A 168 -12.69 8.20 -6.48
C THR A 168 -11.81 7.41 -7.44
N ALA A 169 -11.27 8.09 -8.46
CA ALA A 169 -10.31 7.52 -9.41
C ALA A 169 -9.13 8.49 -9.61
N PRO A 170 -7.87 7.99 -9.66
CA PRO A 170 -6.72 8.83 -9.96
C PRO A 170 -6.81 9.39 -11.40
N LYS A 171 -6.36 10.63 -11.60
CA LYS A 171 -6.44 11.34 -12.90
C LYS A 171 -5.91 10.52 -14.08
N ILE A 172 -4.79 9.80 -13.87
CA ILE A 172 -4.12 8.98 -14.89
C ILE A 172 -4.99 7.81 -15.38
N LEU A 173 -5.89 7.30 -14.52
CA LEU A 173 -6.73 6.13 -14.79
C LEU A 173 -8.21 6.52 -14.97
N HIS A 174 -8.51 7.81 -14.92
CA HIS A 174 -9.87 8.33 -14.98
C HIS A 174 -10.55 8.01 -16.31
N TRP A 175 -9.82 8.00 -17.43
CA TRP A 175 -10.43 7.61 -18.71
C TRP A 175 -10.99 6.20 -18.63
N SER A 176 -10.22 5.26 -18.07
CA SER A 176 -10.58 3.84 -18.03
C SER A 176 -11.78 3.64 -17.11
N TYR A 177 -11.79 4.33 -15.97
CA TYR A 177 -12.92 4.42 -15.07
C TYR A 177 -14.19 4.94 -15.76
N THR A 178 -14.11 6.07 -16.49
CA THR A 178 -15.28 6.65 -17.19
C THR A 178 -15.81 5.75 -18.29
N TRP A 179 -14.93 5.01 -18.97
CA TRP A 179 -15.32 4.01 -19.95
C TRP A 179 -16.11 2.87 -19.30
N GLY A 180 -15.64 2.34 -18.17
CA GLY A 180 -16.38 1.31 -17.43
C GLY A 180 -17.72 1.81 -16.88
N LEU A 181 -17.76 3.07 -16.42
CA LEU A 181 -18.99 3.73 -16.00
C LEU A 181 -19.99 3.85 -17.16
N ARG A 182 -19.55 4.32 -18.34
CA ARG A 182 -20.40 4.47 -19.53
C ARG A 182 -20.98 3.16 -20.03
N LEU A 183 -20.20 2.08 -19.98
CA LEU A 183 -20.66 0.75 -20.40
C LEU A 183 -21.77 0.19 -19.48
N SER A 184 -21.76 0.59 -18.20
CA SER A 184 -22.69 0.11 -17.18
C SER A 184 -23.84 1.06 -16.89
N SER A 185 -23.70 2.36 -17.20
CA SER A 185 -24.74 3.40 -17.17
C SER A 185 -25.81 3.21 -18.23
#